data_AF-A0A4V6IL45-F1
#
_entry.id   AF-A0A4V6IL45-F1
#
_cell.length_a   1.000
_cell.length_b   1.000
_cell.length_c   1.000
_cell.angle_alpha   90.00
_cell.angle_beta   90.00
_cell.angle_gamma   90.00
#
_symmetry.space_group_name_H-M   'P 1'
#
loop_
_entity.id
_entity.type
_entity.pdbx_description
1 polymer ?
#
loop_
_entity_poly.entity_id
_entity_poly.type
_entity_poly.pdbx_seq_one_letter_code
_entity_poly.pdbx_strand_id
1 'polypeptide(L)'
;MSTDTFRSLFTADFLAEVFPADLSDQFFEALYGDAEDGAYDISLVYAGEGDKSLEFELHLTQRPGKCLVCSLTYGLPEVFTRHPLINLKGLVAKIDAALGESATCGEWRIGRTREVSRALHVVPLSISLA
;
A
#
# COMPACT_ATOMS: atom_id res chain seq x y z
N MET A 1 -24.40 0.66 -11.24
CA MET A 1 -23.06 0.81 -11.82
C MET A 1 -22.39 1.87 -10.98
N SER A 2 -21.46 1.48 -10.11
CA SER A 2 -20.70 2.47 -9.33
C SER A 2 -19.78 3.18 -10.30
N THR A 3 -20.05 4.47 -10.54
CA THR A 3 -19.22 5.32 -11.39
C THR A 3 -17.97 5.64 -10.60
N ASP A 4 -16.93 4.83 -10.78
CA ASP A 4 -15.64 5.06 -10.13
C ASP A 4 -14.96 6.26 -10.79
N THR A 5 -15.23 7.42 -10.21
CA THR A 5 -14.85 8.76 -10.69
C THR A 5 -13.34 8.94 -10.56
N PHE A 6 -12.73 8.32 -9.55
CA PHE A 6 -11.31 8.45 -9.27
C PHE A 6 -10.43 7.41 -9.98
N ARG A 7 -11.00 6.36 -10.58
CA ARG A 7 -10.24 5.36 -11.35
C ARG A 7 -9.37 5.94 -12.45
N SER A 8 -9.81 7.04 -13.05
CA SER A 8 -9.05 7.73 -14.11
C SER A 8 -7.87 8.52 -13.56
N LEU A 9 -7.88 8.84 -12.26
CA LEU A 9 -6.80 9.53 -11.55
C LEU A 9 -5.81 8.52 -10.94
N PHE A 10 -6.32 7.47 -10.28
CA PHE A 10 -5.50 6.42 -9.65
C PHE A 10 -5.12 5.31 -10.63
N THR A 11 -4.44 5.69 -11.69
CA THR A 11 -3.87 4.74 -12.65
C THR A 11 -2.66 4.02 -12.07
N ALA A 12 -2.33 2.85 -12.60
CA ALA A 12 -1.15 2.09 -12.17
C ALA A 12 0.16 2.92 -12.28
N ASP A 13 0.24 3.82 -13.27
CA ASP A 13 1.36 4.73 -13.47
C ASP A 13 1.49 5.74 -12.33
N PHE A 14 0.38 6.43 -12.00
CA PHE A 14 0.33 7.33 -10.85
C PHE A 14 0.66 6.60 -9.53
N LEU A 15 0.12 5.40 -9.33
CA LEU A 15 0.39 4.60 -8.13
C LEU A 15 1.86 4.18 -8.06
N ALA A 16 2.51 3.89 -9.18
CA ALA A 16 3.93 3.57 -9.24
C ALA A 16 4.82 4.82 -9.01
N GLU A 17 4.38 6.01 -9.41
CA GLU A 17 5.07 7.27 -9.09
C GLU A 17 4.98 7.61 -7.59
N VAL A 18 3.78 7.41 -7.03
CA VAL A 18 3.50 7.72 -5.64
C VAL A 18 4.12 6.70 -4.70
N PHE A 19 4.06 5.41 -5.08
CA PHE A 19 4.55 4.24 -4.35
C PHE A 19 5.39 3.35 -5.29
N PRO A 20 6.67 3.70 -5.50
CA PRO A 20 7.54 2.95 -6.41
C PRO A 20 7.87 1.57 -5.86
N ALA A 21 8.09 0.61 -6.75
CA ALA A 21 8.46 -0.77 -6.37
C ALA A 21 9.74 -0.82 -5.52
N ASP A 22 10.67 0.09 -5.78
CA ASP A 22 11.93 0.29 -5.04
C ASP A 22 11.73 0.67 -3.57
N LEU A 23 10.53 1.14 -3.18
CA LEU A 23 10.19 1.38 -1.78
C LEU A 23 10.32 0.10 -0.95
N SER A 24 10.03 -1.05 -1.56
CA SER A 24 10.22 -2.36 -0.94
C SER A 24 11.69 -2.58 -0.59
N ASP A 25 12.58 -2.34 -1.56
CA ASP A 25 14.02 -2.47 -1.36
C ASP A 25 14.52 -1.54 -0.27
N GLN A 26 14.13 -0.27 -0.30
CA GLN A 26 14.49 0.70 0.73
C GLN A 26 13.94 0.33 2.11
N PHE A 27 12.74 -0.27 2.17
CA PHE A 27 12.16 -0.77 3.42
C PHE A 27 13.00 -1.90 4.02
N PHE A 28 13.41 -2.89 3.20
CA PHE A 28 14.24 -4.00 3.68
C PHE A 28 15.67 -3.59 3.94
N GLU A 29 16.24 -2.70 3.15
CA GLU A 29 17.56 -2.12 3.39
C GLU A 29 17.60 -1.38 4.73
N ALA A 30 16.56 -0.61 5.07
CA ALA A 30 16.49 0.05 6.37
C ALA A 30 16.26 -0.92 7.55
N LEU A 31 15.55 -2.03 7.31
CA LEU A 31 15.21 -3.00 8.36
C LEU A 31 16.32 -4.04 8.61
N TYR A 32 16.97 -4.50 7.55
CA TYR A 32 17.94 -5.60 7.56
C TYR A 32 19.35 -5.17 7.14
N GLY A 33 19.52 -3.95 6.62
CA GLY A 33 20.78 -3.48 6.05
C GLY A 33 21.01 -3.91 4.60
N ASP A 34 20.11 -4.74 4.05
CA ASP A 34 20.21 -5.29 2.70
C ASP A 34 18.82 -5.53 2.10
N ALA A 35 18.63 -5.08 0.86
CA ALA A 35 17.37 -5.22 0.14
C ALA A 35 17.10 -6.67 -0.34
N GLU A 36 18.14 -7.46 -0.60
CA GLU A 36 18.04 -8.87 -1.02
C GLU A 36 17.52 -9.76 0.11
N ASP A 37 17.60 -9.30 1.36
CA ASP A 37 16.95 -9.94 2.49
C ASP A 37 15.43 -9.70 2.56
N GLY A 38 14.91 -8.84 1.68
CA GLY A 38 13.49 -8.68 1.46
C GLY A 38 12.81 -9.97 1.02
N ALA A 39 11.77 -10.36 1.76
CA ALA A 39 11.02 -11.57 1.45
C ALA A 39 9.92 -11.37 0.41
N TYR A 40 9.55 -10.11 0.13
CA TYR A 40 8.44 -9.75 -0.74
C TYR A 40 8.56 -8.34 -1.29
N ASP A 41 7.90 -8.06 -2.40
CA ASP A 41 7.70 -6.73 -2.96
C ASP A 41 6.37 -6.16 -2.50
N ILE A 42 6.37 -4.87 -2.15
CA ILE A 42 5.21 -4.10 -1.75
C ILE A 42 4.82 -3.23 -2.94
N SER A 43 3.57 -3.32 -3.36
CA SER A 43 3.01 -2.44 -4.40
C SER A 43 1.64 -1.93 -3.96
N LEU A 44 1.29 -0.73 -4.41
CA LEU A 44 0.00 -0.12 -4.11
C LEU A 44 -0.94 -0.30 -5.30
N VAL A 45 -2.14 -0.81 -5.04
CA VAL A 45 -3.18 -1.02 -6.03
C VAL A 45 -4.44 -0.28 -5.58
N TYR A 46 -5.10 0.39 -6.53
CA TYR A 46 -6.40 0.98 -6.29
C TYR A 46 -7.50 -0.07 -6.51
N ALA A 47 -8.23 -0.40 -5.43
CA ALA A 47 -9.30 -1.38 -5.45
C ALA A 47 -10.64 -0.77 -5.86
N GLY A 48 -10.84 0.52 -5.59
CA GLY A 48 -12.00 1.29 -6.02
C GLY A 48 -12.35 2.42 -5.03
N GLU A 49 -13.48 3.07 -5.25
CA GLU A 49 -14.09 3.96 -4.27
C GLU A 49 -15.34 3.35 -3.63
N GLY A 50 -15.50 3.61 -2.33
CA GLY A 50 -16.74 3.51 -1.60
C GLY A 50 -17.46 4.87 -1.52
N ASP A 51 -18.64 4.89 -0.89
CA ASP A 51 -19.56 6.04 -0.86
C ASP A 51 -18.91 7.38 -0.45
N LYS A 52 -17.95 7.33 0.49
CA LYS A 52 -17.13 8.46 0.95
C LYS A 52 -15.73 8.01 1.36
N SER A 53 -15.16 7.07 0.62
CA SER A 53 -13.84 6.55 0.95
C SER A 53 -13.15 5.98 -0.26
N LEU A 54 -11.85 6.15 -0.35
CA LEU A 54 -11.02 5.47 -1.33
C LEU A 54 -10.51 4.15 -0.75
N GLU A 55 -10.61 3.09 -1.53
CA GLU A 55 -10.14 1.75 -1.17
C GLU A 55 -8.88 1.44 -1.98
N PHE A 56 -7.79 1.23 -1.27
CA PHE A 56 -6.51 0.80 -1.80
C PHE A 56 -6.12 -0.54 -1.18
N GLU A 57 -5.23 -1.25 -1.86
CA GLU A 57 -4.70 -2.52 -1.41
C GLU A 57 -3.18 -2.52 -1.56
N LEU A 58 -2.47 -2.79 -0.46
CA LEU A 58 -1.03 -3.03 -0.49
C LEU A 58 -0.80 -4.50 -0.83
N HIS A 59 -0.33 -4.76 -2.04
CA HIS A 59 0.01 -6.07 -2.54
C HIS A 59 1.42 -6.44 -2.11
N LEU A 60 1.53 -7.51 -1.34
CA LEU A 60 2.77 -8.12 -0.86
C LEU A 60 3.04 -9.36 -1.72
N THR A 61 3.89 -9.23 -2.72
CA THR A 61 4.22 -10.30 -3.66
C THR A 61 5.52 -10.98 -3.23
N GLN A 62 5.50 -12.29 -3.03
CA GLN A 62 6.68 -13.01 -2.58
C GLN A 62 7.83 -12.95 -3.59
N ARG A 63 9.06 -12.68 -3.11
CA ARG A 63 10.28 -12.76 -3.90
C ARG A 63 10.72 -14.21 -4.12
N PRO A 64 11.34 -14.54 -5.28
CA PRO A 64 11.81 -15.89 -5.55
C PRO A 64 12.83 -16.34 -4.49
N GLY A 65 12.63 -17.53 -3.91
CA GLY A 65 13.54 -18.10 -2.92
C GLY A 65 13.33 -17.63 -1.47
N LYS A 66 12.41 -16.70 -1.20
CA LYS A 66 12.05 -16.24 0.15
C LYS A 66 10.63 -16.69 0.51
N CYS A 67 10.33 -16.91 1.81
CA CYS A 67 9.02 -17.35 2.26
C CYS A 67 8.25 -16.20 2.93
N LEU A 68 7.20 -15.72 2.24
CA LEU A 68 6.36 -14.62 2.69
C LEU A 68 5.65 -14.93 4.01
N VAL A 69 5.16 -16.17 4.18
CA VAL A 69 4.45 -16.62 5.39
C VAL A 69 5.36 -16.60 6.63
N CYS A 70 6.62 -17.01 6.49
CA CYS A 70 7.58 -17.01 7.59
C CYS A 70 7.99 -15.59 8.03
N SER A 71 8.03 -14.64 7.09
CA SER A 71 8.31 -13.24 7.39
C SER A 71 7.08 -12.50 7.95
N LEU A 72 5.86 -12.87 7.54
CA LEU A 72 4.61 -12.28 8.04
C LEU A 72 4.28 -12.65 9.50
N THR A 73 4.77 -13.80 9.98
CA THR A 73 4.52 -14.27 11.36
C THR A 73 5.14 -13.40 12.47
N TYR A 74 6.02 -12.45 12.15
CA TYR A 74 6.72 -11.62 13.14
C TYR A 74 6.14 -10.21 13.37
N GLY A 75 4.86 -9.98 13.07
CA GLY A 75 4.17 -8.74 13.50
C GLY A 75 4.29 -7.55 12.56
N LEU A 76 4.29 -7.83 11.25
CA LEU A 76 4.33 -6.82 10.18
C LEU A 76 3.37 -5.61 10.35
N PRO A 77 2.10 -5.76 10.79
CA PRO A 77 1.16 -4.63 10.82
C PRO A 77 1.62 -3.47 11.73
N GLU A 78 2.29 -3.79 12.84
CA GLU A 78 2.83 -2.78 13.75
C GLU A 78 4.07 -2.08 13.17
N VAL A 79 4.88 -2.80 12.39
CA VAL A 79 6.04 -2.22 11.69
C VAL A 79 5.57 -1.27 10.60
N PHE A 80 4.58 -1.64 9.78
CA PHE A 80 4.05 -0.79 8.71
C PHE A 80 3.52 0.56 9.21
N THR A 81 2.89 0.55 10.38
CA THR A 81 2.30 1.76 10.98
C THR A 81 3.36 2.69 11.59
N ARG A 82 4.49 2.12 12.06
CA ARG A 82 5.57 2.87 12.73
C ARG A 82 6.75 3.19 11.81
N HIS A 83 6.85 2.56 10.64
CA HIS A 83 8.02 2.72 9.78
C HIS A 83 7.89 3.97 8.90
N PRO A 84 8.80 4.96 9.03
CA PRO A 84 8.73 6.21 8.29
C PRO A 84 8.91 6.06 6.77
N LEU A 85 9.41 4.91 6.29
CA LEU A 85 9.66 4.66 4.86
C LEU A 85 8.42 4.33 4.04
N ILE A 86 7.48 3.51 4.55
CA ILE A 86 6.21 3.28 3.83
C ILE A 86 5.43 4.59 3.75
N ASN A 87 5.59 5.45 4.76
CA ASN A 87 5.07 6.81 4.80
C ASN A 87 3.60 6.89 4.36
N LEU A 88 2.73 6.07 4.93
CA LEU A 88 1.29 6.07 4.60
C LEU A 88 0.68 7.47 4.73
N LYS A 89 1.16 8.26 5.69
CA LYS A 89 0.77 9.67 5.83
C LYS A 89 1.17 10.50 4.60
N GLY A 90 2.40 10.35 4.10
CA GLY A 90 2.86 10.99 2.87
C GLY A 90 2.15 10.46 1.62
N LEU A 91 1.83 9.16 1.58
CA LEU A 91 1.02 8.54 0.53
C LEU A 91 -0.36 9.21 0.46
N VAL A 92 -1.06 9.29 1.59
CA VAL A 92 -2.38 9.92 1.69
C VAL A 92 -2.28 11.40 1.30
N ALA A 93 -1.22 12.11 1.68
CA ALA A 93 -1.02 13.51 1.28
C ALA A 93 -0.77 13.67 -0.24
N LYS A 94 -0.05 12.74 -0.89
CA LYS A 94 0.11 12.74 -2.35
C LYS A 94 -1.21 12.45 -3.06
N ILE A 95 -1.99 11.51 -2.53
CA ILE A 95 -3.35 11.19 -3.02
C ILE A 95 -4.26 12.42 -2.88
N ASP A 96 -4.25 13.08 -1.71
CA ASP A 96 -4.98 14.32 -1.45
C ASP A 96 -4.61 15.44 -2.44
N ALA A 97 -3.32 15.64 -2.66
CA ALA A 97 -2.84 16.61 -3.64
C ALA A 97 -3.28 16.29 -5.08
N ALA A 98 -3.39 15.00 -5.43
CA ALA A 98 -3.88 14.56 -6.74
C ALA A 98 -5.41 14.69 -6.88
N LEU A 99 -6.16 14.58 -5.78
CA LEU A 99 -7.60 14.87 -5.75
C LEU A 99 -7.88 16.36 -5.96
N GLY A 100 -6.98 17.23 -5.47
CA GLY A 100 -7.08 18.68 -5.63
C GLY A 100 -8.37 19.23 -5.01
N GLU A 101 -9.16 19.95 -5.80
CA GLU A 101 -10.46 20.49 -5.35
C GLU A 101 -11.61 19.47 -5.42
N SER A 102 -11.36 18.25 -5.92
CA SER A 102 -12.41 17.24 -6.14
C SER A 102 -12.86 16.58 -4.83
N ALA A 103 -11.93 16.35 -3.90
CA ALA A 103 -12.18 15.76 -2.59
C ALA A 103 -10.96 15.96 -1.68
N THR A 104 -11.15 15.92 -0.36
CA THR A 104 -10.06 15.95 0.62
C THR A 104 -9.95 14.61 1.34
N CYS A 105 -8.75 14.07 1.45
CA CYS A 105 -8.47 12.89 2.26
C CYS A 105 -8.53 13.22 3.76
N GLY A 106 -9.40 12.52 4.47
CA GLY A 106 -9.51 12.54 5.93
C GLY A 106 -8.73 11.41 6.61
N GLU A 107 -9.37 10.77 7.58
CA GLU A 107 -8.76 9.65 8.32
C GLU A 107 -8.57 8.42 7.43
N TRP A 108 -7.39 7.82 7.51
CA TRP A 108 -7.08 6.56 6.85
C TRP A 108 -6.94 5.42 7.85
N ARG A 109 -7.30 4.21 7.43
CA ARG A 109 -7.26 2.99 8.25
C ARG A 109 -6.69 1.84 7.44
N ILE A 110 -5.79 1.09 8.07
CA ILE A 110 -5.28 -0.17 7.53
C ILE A 110 -6.10 -1.31 8.14
N GLY A 111 -6.61 -2.19 7.30
CA GLY A 111 -7.26 -3.41 7.72
C GLY A 111 -6.26 -4.54 7.99
N ARG A 112 -6.79 -5.75 8.19
CA ARG A 112 -5.94 -6.92 8.41
C ARG A 112 -5.38 -7.44 7.09
N THR A 113 -4.15 -7.92 7.11
CA THR A 113 -3.57 -8.67 6.00
C THR A 113 -4.47 -9.85 5.63
N ARG A 114 -4.82 -9.94 4.35
CA ARG A 114 -5.60 -11.01 3.74
C ARG A 114 -4.67 -11.85 2.86
N GLU A 115 -4.69 -13.15 3.05
CA GLU A 115 -4.00 -14.07 2.15
C GLU A 115 -4.84 -14.27 0.89
N VAL A 116 -4.34 -13.80 -0.25
CA VAL A 116 -4.94 -14.12 -1.56
C VAL A 116 -4.34 -15.43 -2.07
N SER A 117 -3.04 -15.64 -1.85
CA SER A 117 -2.34 -16.88 -2.10
C SER A 117 -1.06 -16.98 -1.27
N ARG A 118 -0.42 -18.15 -1.27
CA ARG A 118 0.91 -18.35 -0.65
C ARG A 118 1.98 -17.35 -1.10
N ALA A 119 1.84 -16.78 -2.30
CA ALA A 119 2.80 -15.85 -2.88
C ALA A 119 2.27 -14.41 -2.95
N LEU A 120 1.02 -14.17 -2.50
CA LEU A 120 0.38 -12.85 -2.57
C LEU A 120 -0.50 -12.65 -1.34
N HIS A 121 -0.10 -11.70 -0.50
CA HIS A 121 -0.94 -11.18 0.57
C HIS A 121 -1.32 -9.75 0.26
N VAL A 122 -2.53 -9.34 0.65
CA VAL A 122 -3.00 -7.96 0.43
C VAL A 122 -3.39 -7.33 1.76
N VAL A 123 -3.04 -6.08 1.95
CA VAL A 123 -3.47 -5.31 3.13
C VAL A 123 -4.40 -4.20 2.65
N PRO A 124 -5.69 -4.24 3.02
CA PRO A 124 -6.63 -3.20 2.59
C PRO A 124 -6.34 -1.90 3.36
N LEU A 125 -6.33 -0.80 2.63
CA LEU A 125 -6.14 0.57 3.11
C LEU A 125 -7.37 1.37 2.68
N SER A 126 -8.16 1.82 3.66
CA SER A 126 -9.33 2.65 3.42
C SER A 126 -9.02 4.09 3.84
N ILE A 127 -9.19 5.04 2.93
CA ILE A 127 -9.00 6.47 3.18
C ILE A 127 -10.37 7.13 3.15
N SER A 128 -10.80 7.74 4.25
CA SER A 128 -12.07 8.46 4.28
C SER A 128 -11.95 9.76 3.49
N LEU A 129 -12.98 10.14 2.74
CA LEU A 129 -13.07 11.44 2.08
C LEU A 129 -13.93 12.38 2.93
N ALA A 130 -13.48 13.62 3.09
CA ALA A 130 -14.12 14.68 3.86
C ALA A 130 -15.02 15.56 2.98
#